data_AF-A0A2K9BH29-F1
#
_entry.id   AF-A0A2K9BH29-F1
#
_cell.length_a   1.000
_cell.length_b   1.000
_cell.length_c   1.000
_cell.angle_alpha   90.00
_cell.angle_beta   90.00
_cell.angle_gamma   90.00
#
_symmetry.space_group_name_H-M   'P 1'
#
loop_
_entity.id
_entity.type
_entity.pdbx_description
1 polymer ?
#
loop_
_entity_poly.entity_id
_entity_poly.type
_entity_poly.pdbx_seq_one_letter_code
_entity_poly.pdbx_strand_id
1 'polypeptide(L)' 'MRHSNGVISTFEPATTTLTVGAAVTQGQFIGTVGGASDHCTGQCLHWGLKRGEDDYLDPQRYAGNQKIVLKPL' A
#
# COMPACT_ATOMS: atom_id res chain seq x y z
N MET A 1 2.66 -1.90 6.75
CA MET A 1 3.72 -2.83 6.31
C MET A 1 4.97 -2.04 5.97
N ARG A 2 6.12 -2.38 6.56
CA ARG A 2 7.41 -1.69 6.31
C ARG A 2 8.20 -2.45 5.25
N HIS A 3 8.72 -1.74 4.25
CA HIS A 3 9.55 -2.28 3.17
C HIS A 3 11.02 -1.98 3.42
N SER A 4 11.92 -2.77 2.84
CA SER A 4 13.38 -2.62 3.02
C SER A 4 13.93 -1.28 2.50
N ASN A 5 13.25 -0.64 1.55
CA ASN A 5 13.62 0.67 1.01
C ASN A 5 13.12 1.86 1.86
N GLY A 6 12.60 1.60 3.06
CA GLY A 6 12.10 2.63 3.98
C GLY A 6 10.69 3.14 3.69
N VAL A 7 10.03 2.64 2.63
CA VAL A 7 8.62 2.92 2.35
C VAL A 7 7.73 2.09 3.26
N ILE A 8 6.60 2.65 3.65
CA ILE A 8 5.58 2.00 4.47
C ILE A 8 4.27 1.99 3.69
N SER A 9 3.72 0.80 3.42
CA SER A 9 2.35 0.65 2.91
C SER A 9 1.34 0.62 4.05
N THR A 10 0.24 1.36 3.89
CA THR A 10 -0.92 1.35 4.78
C THR A 10 -2.14 0.84 4.02
N PHE A 11 -3.04 0.15 4.73
CA PHE A 11 -4.23 -0.49 4.16
C PHE A 11 -5.40 -0.27 5.11
N GLU A 12 -6.47 0.35 4.64
CA GLU A 12 -7.67 0.62 5.46
C GLU A 12 -8.93 0.67 4.57
N PRO A 13 -10.09 0.15 5.01
CA PRO A 13 -10.26 -0.70 6.16
C PRO A 13 -9.85 -2.15 5.77
N ALA A 14 -8.99 -2.76 6.60
CA ALA A 14 -8.42 -4.07 6.32
C ALA A 14 -8.25 -4.88 7.61
N THR A 15 -8.48 -6.19 7.51
CA THR A 15 -8.28 -7.14 8.60
C THR A 15 -7.23 -8.18 8.23
N THR A 16 -6.37 -8.53 9.18
CA THR A 16 -5.30 -9.51 8.98
C THR A 16 -5.21 -10.46 10.17
N THR A 17 -4.82 -11.69 9.90
CA THR A 17 -4.44 -12.68 10.93
C THR A 17 -2.94 -12.64 11.24
N LEU A 18 -2.16 -11.85 10.49
CA LEU A 18 -0.73 -11.68 10.73
C LEU A 18 -0.50 -10.88 12.02
N THR A 19 0.49 -11.31 12.78
CA THR A 19 0.95 -10.58 13.96
C THR A 19 1.90 -9.45 13.59
N VAL A 20 2.01 -8.44 14.45
CA VAL A 20 3.01 -7.38 14.29
C VAL A 20 4.41 -8.00 14.28
N GLY A 21 5.22 -7.59 13.30
CA GLY A 21 6.58 -8.11 13.11
C GLY A 21 6.68 -9.33 12.19
N ALA A 22 5.54 -9.89 11.75
CA ALA A 22 5.55 -10.98 10.76
C ALA A 22 6.26 -10.54 9.46
N ALA A 23 7.19 -11.39 8.98
CA ALA A 23 7.80 -11.21 7.68
C ALA A 23 6.78 -11.54 6.58
N VAL A 24 6.79 -10.76 5.50
CA VAL A 24 5.89 -10.90 4.36
C VAL A 24 6.71 -10.91 3.08
N THR A 25 6.41 -11.85 2.18
CA THR A 25 7.02 -11.91 0.85
C THR A 25 6.09 -11.32 -0.21
N GLN A 26 6.65 -10.94 -1.35
CA GLN A 26 5.86 -10.44 -2.48
C GLN A 26 4.87 -11.51 -2.96
N GLY A 27 3.61 -11.12 -3.16
CA GLY A 27 2.53 -12.02 -3.59
C GLY A 27 1.87 -12.80 -2.45
N GLN A 28 2.40 -12.72 -1.23
CA GLN A 28 1.77 -13.34 -0.07
C GLN A 28 0.43 -12.67 0.23
N PHE A 29 -0.58 -13.48 0.54
CA PHE A 29 -1.84 -13.00 1.07
C PHE A 29 -1.65 -12.42 2.48
N ILE A 30 -2.03 -11.16 2.67
CA ILE A 30 -1.82 -10.43 3.94
C ILE A 30 -3.11 -10.10 4.69
N GLY A 31 -4.28 -10.34 4.10
CA GLY A 31 -5.54 -9.99 4.72
C GLY A 31 -6.65 -9.74 3.72
N THR A 32 -7.81 -9.35 4.25
CA THR A 32 -9.02 -9.04 3.49
C THR A 32 -9.42 -7.60 3.71
N VAL A 33 -10.07 -7.01 2.70
CA VAL A 33 -10.84 -5.76 2.91
C VAL A 33 -11.96 -6.06 3.89
N GLY A 34 -12.11 -5.24 4.91
CA GLY A 34 -13.11 -5.45 5.96
C GLY A 34 -13.31 -4.19 6.77
N GLY A 35 -14.43 -4.08 7.49
CA GLY A 35 -14.82 -2.86 8.20
C GLY A 35 -15.66 -1.90 7.34
N ALA A 36 -16.02 -0.77 7.92
CA ALA A 36 -16.75 0.31 7.25
C ALA A 36 -15.81 1.48 6.92
N SER A 37 -16.17 2.25 5.91
CA SER A 37 -15.54 3.53 5.58
C SER A 37 -16.56 4.65 5.78
N ASP A 38 -16.10 5.82 6.23
CA ASP A 38 -16.90 7.04 6.38
C ASP A 38 -17.07 7.84 5.07
N HIS A 39 -16.30 7.50 4.03
CA HIS A 39 -16.27 8.23 2.76
C HIS A 39 -16.58 7.33 1.55
N CYS A 40 -16.85 6.05 1.77
CA CYS A 40 -17.14 5.08 0.72
C CYS A 40 -18.32 4.20 1.12
N THR A 41 -19.28 4.07 0.20
CA THR A 41 -20.59 3.42 0.43
C THR A 41 -20.60 1.91 0.16
N GLY A 42 -19.45 1.33 -0.21
CA GLY A 42 -19.32 -0.10 -0.53
C GLY A 42 -18.02 -0.71 -0.01
N GLN A 43 -17.58 -1.82 -0.59
CA GLN A 43 -16.26 -2.40 -0.30
C GLN A 43 -15.19 -1.65 -1.09
N CYS A 44 -14.32 -0.97 -0.36
CA CYS A 44 -13.17 -0.27 -0.91
C CYS A 44 -11.97 -0.51 -0.02
N LEU A 45 -10.78 -0.45 -0.62
CA LEU A 45 -9.52 -0.48 0.10
C LEU A 45 -8.75 0.79 -0.21
N HIS A 46 -8.38 1.50 0.85
CA HIS A 46 -7.44 2.60 0.81
C HIS A 46 -6.05 2.04 0.97
N TRP A 47 -5.27 2.19 -0.08
CA TRP A 47 -3.86 1.87 -0.06
C TRP A 47 -3.06 3.18 -0.09
N GLY A 48 -2.33 3.42 1.00
CA GLY A 48 -1.45 4.57 1.15
C GLY A 48 0.02 4.16 1.18
N LEU A 49 0.89 5.09 0.82
CA LEU A 49 2.33 4.97 0.96
C LEU A 49 2.89 6.16 1.74
N LYS A 50 3.84 5.90 2.63
CA LYS A 50 4.61 6.95 3.30
C LYS A 50 6.07 6.58 3.51
N ARG A 51 6.90 7.58 3.74
CA ARG A 51 8.29 7.44 4.18
C ARG A 51 8.42 8.06 5.57
N GLY A 52 8.98 7.33 6.52
CA GLY A 52 8.97 7.81 7.91
C GLY A 52 7.54 7.99 8.46
N GLU A 53 7.35 9.00 9.31
CA GLU A 53 6.07 9.19 10.01
C GLU A 53 5.07 10.02 9.21
N ASP A 54 5.51 11.11 8.58
CA ASP A 54 4.63 12.16 8.04
C ASP A 54 4.78 12.44 6.53
N ASP A 55 5.74 11.82 5.84
CA ASP A 55 5.96 12.05 4.40
C ASP A 55 5.10 11.10 3.55
N TYR A 56 3.93 11.56 3.14
CA TYR A 56 3.03 10.81 2.27
C TYR A 56 3.50 10.86 0.81
N LEU A 57 3.54 9.68 0.19
CA LEU A 57 3.96 9.50 -1.19
C LEU A 57 2.74 9.30 -2.08
N ASP A 58 2.87 9.70 -3.35
CA ASP A 58 1.91 9.37 -4.41
C ASP A 58 1.96 7.86 -4.74
N PRO A 59 0.95 7.05 -4.35
CA PRO A 59 1.00 5.60 -4.54
C PRO A 59 0.97 5.19 -6.01
N GLN A 60 0.41 6.02 -6.89
CA GLN A 60 0.29 5.71 -8.31
C GLN A 60 1.67 5.53 -8.96
N ARG A 61 2.69 6.26 -8.48
CA ARG A 61 4.08 6.12 -8.96
C ARG A 61 4.70 4.76 -8.66
N TYR A 62 4.13 4.02 -7.70
CA TYR A 62 4.62 2.72 -7.23
C TYR A 62 3.73 1.54 -7.66
N ALA A 63 2.56 1.82 -8.25
CA ALA A 63 1.55 0.83 -8.60
C ALA A 63 1.79 0.14 -9.95
N GLY A 64 2.68 0.68 -10.78
CA GLY A 64 2.84 0.25 -12.17
C GLY A 64 4.29 0.04 -12.59
N ASN A 65 4.45 -0.72 -13.67
CA ASN A 65 5.72 -0.82 -14.39
C ASN A 65 6.03 0.53 -15.04
N GLN A 66 7.03 1.24 -14.53
CA GLN A 66 7.50 2.48 -15.14
C GLN A 66 8.33 2.12 -16.39
N LYS A 67 7.78 2.37 -17.58
CA LYS A 67 8.55 2.24 -18.82
C LYS A 67 9.37 3.53 -19.01
N ILE A 68 10.65 3.47 -18.68
CA ILE A 68 11.57 4.58 -18.97
C ILE A 68 11.75 4.63 -20.49
N VAL A 69 11.31 5.73 -21.12
CA VAL A 69 11.49 6.00 -22.54
C VAL A 69 12.16 7.35 -22.73
N LEU A 70 12.96 7.48 -23.78
CA LEU A 70 13.47 8.78 -24.22
C LEU A 70 12.32 9.55 -24.88
N LYS A 71 12.10 10.80 -24.48
CA LYS A 71 11.18 11.68 -25.21
C LYS A 71 11.80 12.00 -26.58
N PRO A 72 11.03 11.94 -27.67
CA PRO A 72 11.48 12.49 -28.95
C PRO A 72 11.77 13.99 -28.77
N LEU A 73 12.75 14.48 -29.53
CA LEU A 73 13.06 15.90 -29.62
C LEU A 73 11.90 16.69 -30.25
#